data_AF-J2XL61-F1
#
_entry.id   AF-J2XL61-F1
#
_cell.length_a   1.000
_cell.length_b   1.000
_cell.length_c   1.000
_cell.angle_alpha   90.00
_cell.angle_beta   90.00
_cell.angle_gamma   90.00
#
_symmetry.space_group_name_H-M   'P 1'
#
loop_
_entity.id
_entity.type
_entity.pdbx_description
1 polymer ?
#
loop_
_entity_poly.entity_id
_entity_poly.type
_entity_poly.pdbx_seq_one_letter_code
_entity_poly.pdbx_strand_id
1 'polypeptide(L)'
;MHWFLFVLLHLLCLTGYASQCPDWTPTQAQREITVLQNQINQWDDAYHREGRSLIADELYDQSLAQLNEWRACFKLSSPTDPLRTASGSIAHPIAHTGLDKIHKAEAVET
;
A
#
# COMPACT_ATOMS: atom_id res chain seq x y z
N MET A 1 -18.82 31.85 8.37
CA MET A 1 -18.92 30.56 9.10
C MET A 1 -18.60 29.35 8.23
N HIS A 2 -19.11 29.23 6.99
CA HIS A 2 -18.79 28.08 6.12
C HIS A 2 -17.32 28.01 5.69
N TRP A 3 -16.66 29.15 5.44
CA TRP A 3 -15.25 29.19 5.04
C TRP A 3 -14.31 28.59 6.10
N PHE A 4 -14.54 28.89 7.38
CA PHE A 4 -13.74 28.33 8.48
C PHE A 4 -13.87 26.81 8.57
N LEU A 5 -15.06 26.26 8.28
CA LEU A 5 -15.32 24.83 8.25
C LEU A 5 -14.59 24.13 7.09
N PHE A 6 -14.56 24.73 5.90
CA PHE A 6 -13.79 24.23 4.77
C PHE A 6 -12.28 24.27 5.02
N VAL A 7 -11.78 25.35 5.64
CA VAL A 7 -10.35 25.47 6.01
C VAL A 7 -9.97 24.46 7.10
N LEU A 8 -10.83 24.24 8.09
CA LEU A 8 -10.61 23.24 9.14
C LEU A 8 -10.62 21.81 8.59
N LEU A 9 -11.54 21.50 7.67
CA LEU A 9 -11.63 20.19 7.02
C LEU A 9 -10.41 19.92 6.13
N HIS A 10 -9.91 20.94 5.41
CA HIS A 10 -8.66 20.84 4.66
C HIS A 10 -7.43 20.69 5.56
N LEU A 11 -7.38 21.38 6.70
CA LEU A 11 -6.28 21.21 7.67
C LEU A 11 -6.26 19.80 8.29
N LEU A 12 -7.41 19.17 8.50
CA LEU A 12 -7.48 17.79 8.99
C LEU A 12 -6.95 16.76 7.97
N CYS A 13 -7.08 17.02 6.67
CA CYS A 13 -6.48 16.18 5.63
C CYS A 13 -4.96 16.39 5.48
N LEU A 14 -4.43 17.53 5.94
CA LEU A 14 -3.02 17.92 5.82
C LEU A 14 -2.15 17.42 6.98
N THR A 15 -2.72 16.81 8.02
CA THR A 15 -1.92 16.04 8.97
C THR A 15 -1.49 14.76 8.28
N GLY A 16 -0.42 14.84 7.49
CA GLY A 16 0.36 13.67 7.14
C GLY A 16 0.67 12.93 8.43
N TYR A 17 0.03 11.78 8.61
CA TYR A 17 0.22 10.95 9.78
C TYR A 17 1.68 10.51 9.75
N ALA A 18 2.54 11.15 10.54
CA ALA A 18 3.65 10.42 11.14
C ALA A 18 2.99 9.43 12.09
N SER A 19 2.55 8.29 11.55
CA SER A 19 1.82 7.27 12.27
C SER A 19 2.74 6.70 13.34
N GLN A 20 2.51 7.10 14.59
CA GLN A 20 3.11 6.41 15.72
C GLN A 20 2.68 4.95 15.64
N CYS A 21 3.62 4.03 15.91
CA CYS A 21 3.30 2.62 15.95
C CYS A 21 2.13 2.38 16.91
N PRO A 22 1.09 1.63 16.50
CA PRO A 22 -0.03 1.33 17.37
C PRO A 22 0.43 0.64 18.66
N ASP A 23 -0.16 1.00 19.80
CA ASP A 23 0.08 0.33 21.09
C ASP A 23 -0.72 -0.99 21.17
N TRP A 24 -0.40 -1.91 20.27
CA TRP A 24 -1.06 -3.21 20.18
C TRP A 24 -0.26 -4.31 20.86
N THR A 25 -0.99 -5.28 21.41
CA THR A 25 -0.37 -6.56 21.79
C THR A 25 0.18 -7.28 20.56
N PRO A 26 1.22 -8.12 20.68
CA PRO A 26 1.75 -8.88 19.55
C PRO A 26 0.70 -9.72 18.82
N THR A 27 -0.26 -10.30 19.56
CA THR A 27 -1.36 -11.08 18.99
C THR A 27 -2.30 -10.22 18.16
N GLN A 28 -2.61 -9.01 18.62
CA GLN A 28 -3.45 -8.07 17.87
C GLN A 28 -2.71 -7.59 16.62
N ALA A 29 -1.44 -7.20 16.73
CA ALA A 29 -0.63 -6.81 15.59
C ALA A 29 -0.59 -7.89 14.50
N GLN A 30 -0.35 -9.15 14.88
CA GLN A 30 -0.36 -10.26 13.94
C GLN A 30 -1.72 -10.41 13.24
N ARG A 31 -2.83 -10.26 13.97
CA ARG A 31 -4.18 -10.33 13.40
C ARG A 31 -4.40 -9.23 12.37
N GLU A 32 -4.21 -7.97 12.75
CA GLU A 32 -4.50 -6.82 11.88
C GLU A 32 -3.64 -6.83 10.62
N ILE A 33 -2.35 -7.16 10.76
CA ILE A 33 -1.42 -7.30 9.63
C ILE A 33 -1.86 -8.44 8.69
N THR A 34 -2.30 -9.57 9.25
CA THR A 34 -2.80 -10.69 8.45
C THR A 34 -4.07 -10.32 7.69
N VAL A 35 -4.99 -9.61 8.34
CA VAL A 35 -6.24 -9.14 7.70
C VAL A 35 -5.93 -8.20 6.55
N LEU A 36 -5.10 -7.17 6.77
CA LEU A 36 -4.75 -6.21 5.72
C LEU A 36 -3.97 -6.87 4.58
N GLN A 37 -3.02 -7.77 4.88
CA GLN A 37 -2.32 -8.52 3.85
C GLN A 37 -3.27 -9.37 3.01
N ASN A 38 -4.25 -10.03 3.62
CA ASN A 38 -5.24 -10.82 2.88
C ASN A 38 -6.15 -9.97 2.00
N GLN A 39 -6.44 -8.74 2.40
CA GLN A 39 -7.19 -7.80 1.57
C GLN A 39 -6.37 -7.38 0.34
N ILE A 40 -5.11 -7.00 0.54
CA ILE A 40 -4.18 -6.66 -0.55
C ILE A 40 -4.01 -7.84 -1.50
N ASN A 41 -3.86 -9.06 -0.99
CA ASN A 41 -3.75 -10.27 -1.80
C ASN A 41 -4.94 -10.49 -2.75
N GLN A 42 -6.15 -10.14 -2.33
CA GLN A 42 -7.35 -10.25 -3.15
C GLN A 42 -7.36 -9.19 -4.25
N TRP A 43 -6.93 -7.97 -3.93
CA TRP A 43 -6.82 -6.90 -4.91
C TRP A 43 -5.71 -7.16 -5.93
N ASP A 44 -4.56 -7.64 -5.49
CA ASP A 44 -3.43 -8.05 -6.36
C ASP A 44 -3.91 -9.10 -7.38
N ASP A 45 -4.62 -10.13 -6.90
CA ASP A 45 -5.11 -11.20 -7.77
C ASP A 45 -6.15 -10.71 -8.79
N ALA A 46 -7.11 -9.89 -8.35
CA ALA A 46 -8.09 -9.30 -9.25
C ALA A 46 -7.44 -8.40 -10.31
N TYR A 47 -6.45 -7.60 -9.92
CA TYR A 47 -5.76 -6.71 -10.85
C TYR A 47 -4.86 -7.46 -11.82
N HIS A 48 -3.98 -8.32 -11.32
CA HIS A 48 -2.95 -8.98 -12.14
C HIS A 48 -3.48 -10.18 -12.94
N ARG A 49 -4.42 -10.96 -12.40
CA ARG A 49 -4.94 -12.16 -13.05
C ARG A 49 -6.26 -11.92 -13.75
N GLU A 50 -7.18 -11.16 -13.15
CA GLU A 50 -8.51 -10.92 -13.73
C GLU A 50 -8.58 -9.64 -14.58
N GLY A 51 -7.58 -8.75 -14.49
CA GLY A 51 -7.59 -7.45 -15.17
C GLY A 51 -8.64 -6.49 -14.61
N ARG A 52 -9.02 -6.65 -13.34
CA ARG A 52 -10.08 -5.88 -12.67
C ARG A 52 -9.51 -5.03 -11.55
N SER A 53 -9.68 -3.71 -11.67
CA SER A 53 -9.41 -2.77 -10.59
C SER A 53 -10.63 -2.70 -9.65
N LEU A 54 -10.52 -3.32 -8.47
CA LEU A 54 -11.60 -3.36 -7.47
C LEU A 54 -11.66 -2.10 -6.60
N ILE A 55 -10.55 -1.36 -6.52
CA ILE A 55 -10.40 -0.11 -5.77
C ILE A 55 -9.50 0.84 -6.57
N ALA A 56 -9.60 2.14 -6.30
CA ALA A 56 -8.70 3.11 -6.93
C ALA A 56 -7.23 2.90 -6.50
N ASP A 57 -6.30 3.15 -7.42
CA ASP A 57 -4.85 2.98 -7.21
C ASP A 57 -4.36 3.67 -5.93
N GLU A 58 -4.84 4.88 -5.65
CA GLU A 58 -4.46 5.63 -4.46
C GLU A 58 -4.86 4.93 -3.14
N LEU A 59 -6.01 4.25 -3.11
CA LEU A 59 -6.43 3.48 -1.93
C LEU A 59 -5.57 2.22 -1.74
N TYR A 60 -5.16 1.60 -2.85
CA TYR A 60 -4.22 0.48 -2.82
C TYR A 60 -2.86 0.93 -2.27
N ASP A 61 -2.32 2.03 -2.81
CA ASP A 61 -1.03 2.58 -2.40
C ASP A 61 -1.01 2.97 -0.91
N GLN A 62 -2.07 3.63 -0.42
CA GLN A 62 -2.22 3.96 0.99
C GLN A 62 -2.29 2.70 1.87
N SER A 63 -3.04 1.68 1.44
CA SER A 63 -3.17 0.42 2.18
C SER A 63 -1.84 -0.34 2.25
N LEU A 64 -1.09 -0.35 1.15
CA LEU A 64 0.23 -0.98 1.09
C LEU A 64 1.25 -0.24 1.96
N ALA A 65 1.23 1.10 1.94
CA ALA A 65 2.05 1.91 2.83
C ALA A 65 1.75 1.60 4.31
N GLN A 66 0.47 1.58 4.69
CA GLN A 66 0.04 1.26 6.06
C GLN A 66 0.48 -0.15 6.49
N LEU A 67 0.35 -1.15 5.60
CA LEU A 67 0.82 -2.50 5.89
C LEU A 67 2.33 -2.55 6.13
N ASN A 68 3.11 -1.82 5.34
CA ASN A 68 4.56 -1.74 5.49
C ASN A 68 4.96 -1.03 6.79
N GLU A 69 4.28 0.05 7.16
CA GLU A 69 4.48 0.75 8.43
C GLU A 69 4.21 -0.18 9.62
N TRP A 70 3.08 -0.90 9.62
CA TRP A 70 2.77 -1.84 10.70
C TRP A 70 3.80 -2.97 10.79
N ARG A 71 4.23 -3.53 9.66
CA ARG A 71 5.30 -4.54 9.67
C ARG A 71 6.59 -4.00 10.26
N ALA A 72 6.98 -2.78 9.90
CA ALA A 72 8.17 -2.13 10.45
C ALA A 72 8.05 -1.93 11.98
N CYS A 73 6.90 -1.44 12.44
CA CYS A 73 6.60 -1.24 13.87
C CYS A 73 6.76 -2.52 14.70
N PHE A 74 6.29 -3.66 14.18
CA PHE A 74 6.32 -4.95 14.88
C PHE A 74 7.47 -5.87 14.45
N LYS A 75 8.46 -5.35 13.70
CA LYS A 75 9.66 -6.08 13.22
C LYS A 75 9.32 -7.36 12.45
N LEU A 76 8.29 -7.33 11.63
CA LEU A 76 7.87 -8.43 10.77
C LEU A 76 8.55 -8.33 9.40
N SER A 77 8.74 -9.48 8.76
CA SER A 77 9.35 -9.56 7.42
C SER A 77 8.52 -8.84 6.35
N SER A 78 9.22 -8.30 5.36
CA SER A 78 8.63 -7.65 4.18
C SER A 78 7.64 -8.56 3.42
N PRO A 79 6.68 -7.97 2.68
CA PRO A 79 5.66 -8.72 1.96
C PRO A 79 6.23 -9.72 0.95
N THR A 80 5.41 -10.71 0.62
CA THR A 80 5.60 -11.60 -0.53
C THR A 80 5.37 -10.84 -1.84
N ASP A 81 6.07 -11.24 -2.90
CA ASP A 81 5.93 -10.72 -4.27
C ASP A 81 4.44 -10.52 -4.68
N PRO A 82 4.02 -9.29 -5.04
CA PRO A 82 2.65 -9.00 -5.49
C PRO A 82 2.30 -9.73 -6.79
N LEU A 83 3.30 -10.09 -7.61
CA LEU A 83 3.11 -10.83 -8.86
C LEU A 83 3.06 -12.35 -8.66
N ARG A 84 3.07 -12.87 -7.42
CA ARG A 84 3.10 -14.32 -7.16
C ARG A 84 1.95 -15.11 -7.80
N THR A 85 0.80 -14.48 -8.05
CA THR A 85 -0.35 -15.11 -8.73
C THR A 85 -0.39 -14.79 -10.22
N ALA A 86 0.38 -13.80 -10.67
CA ALA A 86 0.54 -13.45 -12.07
C ALA A 86 1.42 -14.52 -12.74
N SER A 87 0.84 -15.36 -13.58
CA SER A 87 1.60 -16.34 -14.37
C SER A 87 1.02 -16.45 -15.77
N GLY A 88 1.91 -16.65 -16.74
CA GLY A 88 1.59 -16.95 -18.13
C GLY A 88 2.20 -18.29 -18.53
N SER A 89 1.66 -18.92 -19.56
CA SER A 89 2.14 -20.23 -20.04
C SER A 89 3.47 -20.15 -20.80
N ILE A 90 3.91 -18.94 -21.17
CA ILE A 90 5.10 -18.70 -21.98
C ILE A 90 6.06 -17.83 -21.15
N ALA A 91 7.27 -18.33 -20.92
CA ALA A 91 8.33 -17.54 -20.32
C ALA A 91 8.85 -16.52 -21.35
N HIS A 92 8.94 -15.25 -20.93
CA HIS A 92 9.58 -14.22 -21.74
C HIS A 92 11.11 -14.41 -21.70
N PRO A 93 11.82 -14.21 -22.83
CA PRO A 93 13.28 -14.36 -22.88
C PRO A 93 14.02 -13.26 -22.10
N ILE A 94 13.32 -12.16 -21.77
CA ILE A 94 13.82 -11.03 -20.99
C ILE A 94 12.80 -10.79 -19.87
N ALA A 95 13.28 -10.60 -18.64
CA ALA A 95 12.41 -10.32 -17.51
C ALA A 95 11.69 -8.99 -17.70
N HIS A 96 10.36 -8.99 -17.56
CA HIS A 96 9.58 -7.76 -17.51
C HIS A 96 9.59 -7.24 -16.08
N THR A 97 10.22 -6.09 -15.86
CA THR A 97 10.31 -5.45 -14.54
C THR A 97 9.37 -4.25 -14.46
N GLY A 98 9.02 -3.86 -13.24
CA GLY A 98 8.37 -2.57 -12.98
C GLY A 98 9.35 -1.40 -13.10
N LEU A 99 8.84 -0.21 -12.77
CA LEU A 99 9.62 1.00 -12.58
C LEU A 99 9.65 1.35 -11.09
N ASP A 100 10.79 1.84 -10.61
CA ASP A 100 10.86 2.39 -9.26
C ASP A 100 9.98 3.63 -9.15
N LYS A 101 9.16 3.66 -8.10
CA LYS A 101 8.27 4.78 -7.82
C LYS A 101 9.05 5.90 -7.14
N ILE A 102 9.10 7.06 -7.78
CA ILE A 102 9.58 8.31 -7.18
C ILE A 102 8.42 9.07 -6.54
N HIS A 103 8.59 9.52 -5.30
CA HIS A 103 7.53 10.21 -4.55
C HIS A 103 7.57 11.74 -4.67
N LYS A 104 8.62 12.28 -5.29
CA LYS A 104 8.91 13.71 -5.37
C LYS A 104 9.35 14.09 -6.78
N ALA A 105 8.84 15.20 -7.28
CA ALA A 105 9.16 15.68 -8.63
C ALA A 105 10.65 16.06 -8.75
N GLU A 106 11.25 16.53 -7.66
CA GLU A 106 12.65 16.92 -7.60
C GLU A 106 13.61 15.72 -7.79
N ALA A 107 13.13 14.49 -7.56
CA ALA A 107 13.92 13.27 -7.81
C ALA A 107 14.06 12.91 -9.30
N VAL A 108 13.39 13.66 -10.19
CA VAL A 108 13.47 13.48 -11.65
C VAL A 108 14.66 14.23 -12.26
N GLU A 109 15.13 15.29 -11.60
CA GLU A 109 16.17 16.14 -12.18
C GLU A 109 17.55 15.47 -12.11
N THR A 110 18.20 15.38 -13.27
CA THR A 110 19.54 14.80 -13.49
C THR A 110 20.61 15.87 -13.57
#